data_AF-A0A8D9EFZ6-F1
#
_entry.id   AF-A0A8D9EFZ6-F1
#
_cell.length_a   1.000
_cell.length_b   1.000
_cell.length_c   1.000
_cell.angle_alpha   90.00
_cell.angle_beta   90.00
_cell.angle_gamma   90.00
#
_symmetry.space_group_name_H-M   'P 1'
#
loop_
_entity.id
_entity.type
_entity.pdbx_description
1 polymer ?
#
loop_
_entity_poly.entity_id
_entity_poly.type
_entity_poly.pdbx_seq_one_letter_code
_entity_poly.pdbx_strand_id
1 'polypeptide(L)'
;LDIMSKPPRKADEGLISGWLFFRYMAIGTYVGAATVGAATWWFLYSPFGPQLSYWQLTHHMSCLGGGEEFKGVDCHIFHDPHLMTMALSVLVTIEMLNAMNR
;
A
#
# COMPACT_ATOMS: atom_id res chain seq x y z
N LEU A 1 28.81 22.36 7.31
CA LEU A 1 29.34 23.48 6.51
C LEU A 1 30.09 23.01 5.24
N ASP A 2 30.24 21.70 5.00
CA ASP A 2 31.00 21.12 3.87
C ASP A 2 30.27 21.09 2.52
N ILE A 3 29.45 22.10 2.21
CA ILE A 3 28.84 22.19 0.88
C ILE A 3 29.72 22.99 -0.08
N MET A 4 30.38 24.04 0.43
CA MET A 4 31.26 24.92 -0.36
C MET A 4 32.65 24.33 -0.60
N SER A 5 33.02 23.27 0.12
CA SER A 5 34.26 22.51 -0.07
C SER A 5 34.13 21.41 -1.13
N LYS A 6 32.91 21.10 -1.60
CA LYS A 6 32.66 20.07 -2.62
C LYS A 6 32.81 20.64 -4.02
N PRO A 7 33.41 19.89 -4.97
CA PRO A 7 33.48 20.30 -6.36
C PRO A 7 32.06 20.36 -6.98
N PRO A 8 31.87 21.17 -8.04
CA PRO A 8 30.60 21.24 -8.75
C PRO A 8 30.14 19.86 -9.24
N ARG A 9 28.85 19.57 -9.11
CA ARG A 9 28.23 18.33 -9.61
C ARG A 9 28.48 18.18 -11.11
N LYS A 10 28.83 16.96 -11.56
CA LYS A 10 29.07 16.71 -12.99
C LYS A 10 27.74 16.62 -13.76
N ALA A 11 27.75 17.02 -15.03
CA ALA A 11 26.55 17.03 -15.88
C ALA A 11 26.04 15.62 -16.26
N ASP A 12 26.92 14.62 -16.24
CA ASP A 12 26.64 13.22 -16.53
C ASP A 12 26.26 12.39 -15.29
N GLU A 13 26.27 12.99 -14.09
CA GLU A 13 25.97 12.30 -12.85
C GLU A 13 24.45 12.14 -12.66
N GLY A 14 23.97 10.91 -12.84
CA GLY A 14 22.58 10.53 -12.64
C GLY A 14 22.05 10.89 -11.23
N LEU A 15 20.77 11.21 -11.13
CA LEU A 15 20.11 11.53 -9.86
C LEU A 15 20.03 10.33 -8.89
N ILE A 16 20.10 9.11 -9.43
CA ILE A 16 19.95 7.86 -8.67
C ILE A 16 21.10 6.92 -9.03
N SER A 17 21.93 6.59 -8.05
CA SER A 17 22.95 5.54 -8.17
C SER A 17 22.33 4.15 -8.02
N GLY A 18 23.02 3.09 -8.46
CA GLY A 18 22.49 1.72 -8.37
C GLY A 18 22.07 1.29 -6.95
N TRP A 19 22.83 1.70 -5.93
CA TRP A 19 22.47 1.44 -4.53
C TRP A 19 21.27 2.27 -4.06
N LEU A 20 21.22 3.55 -4.44
CA LEU A 20 20.10 4.42 -4.10
C LEU A 20 18.79 3.94 -4.76
N PHE A 21 18.89 3.40 -5.98
CA PHE A 21 17.76 2.79 -6.68
C PHE A 21 17.21 1.58 -5.91
N PHE A 22 18.08 0.64 -5.52
CA PHE A 22 17.66 -0.53 -4.74
C PHE A 22 17.00 -0.13 -3.41
N ARG A 23 17.55 0.88 -2.72
CA ARG A 23 16.97 1.42 -1.49
C ARG A 23 15.52 1.88 -1.72
N TYR A 24 15.26 2.65 -2.77
CA TYR A 24 13.91 3.13 -3.08
C TYR A 24 12.96 2.01 -3.55
N MET A 25 13.46 1.01 -4.26
CA MET A 25 12.65 -0.16 -4.63
C MET A 25 12.18 -0.95 -3.40
N ALA A 26 13.06 -1.16 -2.42
CA ALA A 26 12.70 -1.85 -1.18
C ALA A 26 11.68 -1.06 -0.37
N ILE A 27 11.87 0.26 -0.23
CA ILE A 27 10.92 1.15 0.47
C ILE A 27 9.57 1.17 -0.25
N GLY A 28 9.55 1.33 -1.57
CA GLY A 28 8.32 1.34 -2.36
C GLY A 28 7.53 0.04 -2.25
N THR A 29 8.24 -1.10 -2.27
CA THR A 29 7.61 -2.43 -2.09
C THR A 29 7.00 -2.57 -0.69
N TYR A 30 7.70 -2.08 0.34
CA TYR A 30 7.18 -2.05 1.70
C TYR A 30 5.90 -1.20 1.81
N VAL A 31 5.89 0.01 1.24
CA VAL A 31 4.70 0.89 1.21
C VAL A 31 3.52 0.19 0.51
N GLY A 32 3.77 -0.43 -0.64
CA GLY A 32 2.74 -1.17 -1.39
C GLY A 32 2.16 -2.34 -0.60
N ALA A 33 3.02 -3.17 0.02
CA ALA A 33 2.57 -4.29 0.84
C ALA A 33 1.82 -3.83 2.09
N ALA A 34 2.26 -2.74 2.74
CA ALA A 34 1.62 -2.21 3.94
C ALA A 34 0.22 -1.64 3.64
N THR A 35 0.06 -0.89 2.54
CA THR A 35 -1.21 -0.30 2.13
C THR A 35 -2.24 -1.36 1.74
N VAL A 36 -1.86 -2.33 0.90
CA VAL A 36 -2.73 -3.47 0.53
C VAL A 36 -3.02 -4.37 1.73
N GLY A 37 -2.02 -4.58 2.60
CA GLY A 37 -2.16 -5.36 3.83
C GLY A 37 -3.17 -4.75 4.80
N ALA A 38 -3.13 -3.43 5.01
CA ALA A 38 -4.09 -2.72 5.86
C ALA A 38 -5.53 -2.81 5.32
N ALA A 39 -5.67 -2.64 4.01
CA ALA A 39 -6.92 -2.85 3.29
C ALA A 39 -7.47 -4.28 3.50
N THR A 40 -6.61 -5.28 3.29
CA THR A 40 -6.96 -6.70 3.42
C THR A 40 -7.29 -7.07 4.87
N TRP A 41 -6.58 -6.49 5.84
CA TRP A 41 -6.83 -6.71 7.27
C TRP A 41 -8.24 -6.29 7.68
N TRP A 42 -8.76 -5.19 7.12
CA TRP A 42 -10.13 -4.76 7.39
C TRP A 42 -11.18 -5.81 6.98
N PHE A 43 -10.98 -6.48 5.83
CA PHE A 43 -11.89 -7.52 5.36
C PHE A 43 -11.79 -8.83 6.15
N LEU A 44 -10.58 -9.24 6.54
CA LEU A 44 -10.33 -10.55 7.13
C LEU A 44 -10.49 -10.58 8.65
N TYR A 45 -9.97 -9.56 9.35
CA TYR A 45 -9.70 -9.64 10.78
C TYR A 45 -10.30 -8.50 11.61
N SER A 46 -10.82 -7.45 10.97
CA SER A 46 -11.41 -6.34 11.72
C SER A 46 -12.68 -6.79 12.47
N PRO A 47 -12.84 -6.42 13.75
CA PRO A 47 -14.05 -6.70 14.50
C PRO A 47 -15.29 -5.98 13.94
N PHE A 48 -15.07 -4.88 13.20
CA PHE A 48 -16.12 -4.10 12.54
C PHE A 48 -16.28 -4.44 11.04
N GLY A 49 -15.50 -5.41 10.53
CA GLY A 49 -15.51 -5.82 9.13
C GLY A 49 -16.36 -7.07 8.88
N PRO A 50 -16.55 -7.45 7.60
CA PRO A 50 -17.37 -8.60 7.21
C PRO A 50 -16.75 -9.98 7.48
N GLN A 51 -15.51 -10.04 7.99
CA GLN A 51 -14.78 -11.28 8.34
C GLN A 51 -14.80 -12.32 7.20
N LEU A 52 -14.44 -11.89 6.00
CA LEU A 52 -14.41 -12.74 4.82
C LEU A 52 -13.17 -13.65 4.82
N SER A 53 -13.22 -14.72 4.04
CA SER A 53 -12.01 -15.50 3.73
C SER A 53 -11.15 -14.79 2.67
N TYR A 54 -9.84 -15.06 2.69
CA TYR A 54 -8.91 -14.51 1.69
C TYR A 54 -9.27 -14.91 0.25
N TRP A 55 -9.84 -16.10 0.09
CA TRP A 55 -10.29 -16.59 -1.21
C TRP A 55 -11.45 -15.76 -1.76
N GLN A 56 -12.46 -15.47 -0.93
CA GLN A 56 -13.60 -14.61 -1.32
C GLN A 56 -13.14 -13.18 -1.67
N LEU A 57 -12.15 -12.65 -0.94
CA LEU A 57 -11.61 -11.32 -1.21
C LEU A 57 -10.88 -11.24 -2.56
N THR A 58 -10.05 -12.24 -2.87
CA THR A 58 -9.32 -12.29 -4.16
C THR A 58 -10.25 -12.53 -5.35
N HIS A 59 -11.39 -13.18 -5.13
CA HIS A 59 -12.40 -13.48 -6.15
C HIS A 59 -13.63 -12.56 -6.07
N HIS A 60 -13.48 -11.33 -5.54
CA HIS A 60 -14.61 -10.42 -5.30
C HIS A 60 -15.47 -10.12 -6.55
N MET A 61 -14.88 -10.16 -7.76
CA MET A 61 -15.62 -9.93 -9.02
C MET A 61 -16.68 -11.01 -9.30
N SER A 62 -16.48 -12.21 -8.76
CA SER A 62 -17.44 -13.32 -8.89
C SER A 62 -18.69 -13.12 -8.02
N CYS A 63 -18.70 -12.15 -7.11
CA CYS A 63 -19.84 -11.82 -6.25
C CYS A 63 -21.06 -11.39 -7.08
N LEU A 64 -20.84 -10.57 -8.13
CA LEU A 64 -21.90 -10.14 -9.05
C LEU A 64 -22.51 -11.30 -9.87
N GLY A 65 -21.75 -12.38 -10.05
CA GLY A 65 -22.19 -13.58 -10.77
C GLY A 65 -23.06 -14.52 -9.95
N GLY A 66 -23.27 -14.24 -8.65
CA GLY A 66 -24.18 -15.02 -7.79
C GLY A 66 -23.69 -16.42 -7.43
N GLY A 67 -22.37 -16.63 -7.34
CA GLY A 67 -21.80 -17.93 -6.92
C GLY A 67 -22.17 -18.30 -5.48
N GLU A 68 -22.33 -19.59 -5.20
CA GLU A 68 -22.72 -20.09 -3.86
C GLU A 68 -21.72 -19.70 -2.76
N GLU A 69 -20.46 -19.48 -3.12
CA GLU A 69 -19.37 -19.02 -2.23
C GLU A 69 -19.61 -17.62 -1.62
N PHE A 70 -20.50 -16.82 -2.20
CA PHE A 70 -20.86 -15.47 -1.69
C PHE A 70 -22.24 -15.44 -1.03
N LYS A 71 -22.84 -16.61 -0.74
CA LYS A 71 -24.17 -16.70 -0.14
C LYS A 71 -24.19 -16.07 1.25
N GLY A 72 -24.92 -14.96 1.38
CA GLY A 72 -25.03 -14.20 2.63
C GLY A 72 -24.03 -13.05 2.79
N VAL A 73 -23.21 -12.79 1.77
CA VAL A 73 -22.32 -11.61 1.71
C VAL A 73 -22.96 -10.56 0.81
N ASP A 74 -23.06 -9.31 1.29
CA ASP A 74 -23.48 -8.19 0.47
C ASP A 74 -22.31 -7.71 -0.40
N CYS A 75 -22.43 -7.80 -1.72
CA CYS A 75 -21.38 -7.38 -2.66
C CYS A 75 -21.07 -5.88 -2.60
N HIS A 76 -21.96 -5.05 -2.03
CA HIS A 76 -21.69 -3.62 -1.84
C HIS A 76 -20.51 -3.37 -0.87
N ILE A 77 -20.20 -4.33 0.01
CA ILE A 77 -19.10 -4.20 0.99
C ILE A 77 -17.73 -4.01 0.34
N PHE A 78 -17.54 -4.47 -0.90
CA PHE A 78 -16.27 -4.28 -1.63
C PHE A 78 -16.06 -2.85 -2.11
N HIS A 79 -17.10 -2.01 -2.10
CA HIS A 79 -17.04 -0.58 -2.39
C HIS A 79 -17.06 0.30 -1.13
N ASP A 80 -16.94 -0.30 0.05
CA ASP A 80 -17.00 0.43 1.31
C ASP A 80 -15.80 1.39 1.47
N PRO A 81 -16.03 2.65 1.92
CA PRO A 81 -14.96 3.64 2.04
C PRO A 81 -13.92 3.29 3.13
N HIS A 82 -14.24 2.47 4.13
CA HIS A 82 -13.32 2.12 5.23
C HIS A 82 -12.06 1.39 4.72
N LEU A 83 -12.21 0.61 3.65
CA LEU A 83 -11.10 -0.01 2.94
C LEU A 83 -10.08 1.04 2.47
N MET A 84 -10.57 2.03 1.74
CA MET A 84 -9.73 3.05 1.12
C MET A 84 -9.14 3.97 2.18
N THR A 85 -9.89 4.31 3.22
CA THR A 85 -9.38 5.17 4.31
C THR A 85 -8.26 4.49 5.10
N MET A 86 -8.35 3.18 5.35
CA MET A 86 -7.26 2.41 5.98
C MET A 86 -6.00 2.42 5.10
N ALA A 87 -6.14 2.09 3.81
CA ALA A 87 -5.01 2.10 2.88
C ALA A 87 -4.37 3.50 2.74
N LEU A 88 -5.19 4.55 2.58
CA LEU A 88 -4.72 5.92 2.45
C LEU A 88 -4.07 6.42 3.75
N SER A 89 -4.59 6.05 4.92
CA SER A 89 -4.00 6.43 6.20
C SER A 89 -2.61 5.82 6.38
N VAL A 90 -2.44 4.54 6.01
CA VAL A 90 -1.13 3.88 6.02
C VAL A 90 -0.18 4.51 5.01
N LEU A 91 -0.64 4.83 3.80
CA LEU A 91 0.18 5.53 2.81
C LEU A 91 0.67 6.87 3.36
N VAL A 92 -0.25 7.71 3.85
CA VAL A 92 0.10 9.05 4.35
C VAL A 92 1.05 8.96 5.54
N THR A 93 0.77 8.08 6.51
CA THR A 93 1.66 7.91 7.68
C THR A 93 3.07 7.47 7.27
N ILE A 94 3.21 6.50 6.35
CA ILE A 94 4.53 6.08 5.89
C ILE A 94 5.22 7.18 5.09
N GLU A 95 4.53 7.89 4.20
CA GLU A 95 5.15 8.97 3.42
C GLU A 95 5.59 10.14 4.30
N MET A 96 4.81 10.51 5.33
CA MET A 96 5.20 11.54 6.29
C MET A 96 6.43 11.12 7.10
N LEU A 97 6.54 9.84 7.47
CA LEU A 97 7.73 9.30 8.13
C LEU A 97 8.93 9.20 7.18
N ASN A 98 8.69 8.82 5.92
CA ASN A 98 9.73 8.77 4.89
C ASN A 98 10.29 10.15 4.57
N ALA A 99 9.48 11.21 4.66
CA ALA A 99 9.94 12.59 4.56
C ALA A 99 10.92 13.00 5.68
N MET A 100 10.89 12.31 6.83
CA MET A 100 11.84 12.51 7.92
C MET A 100 13.12 11.67 7.76
N ASN A 101 13.11 10.64 6.92
CA ASN A 101 14.31 9.87 6.58
C ASN A 101 15.20 10.71 5.65
N ARG A 102 16.14 11.42 6.28
CA ARG A 102 17.14 12.25 5.60
C ARG A 102 18.10 11.44 4.74
#